data_AF-A0A1G4KNY5-F1
#
_entry.id   AF-A0A1G4KNY5-F1
#
_cell.length_a   1.000
_cell.length_b   1.000
_cell.length_c   1.000
_cell.angle_alpha   90.00
_cell.angle_beta   90.00
_cell.angle_gamma   90.00
#
_symmetry.space_group_name_H-M   'P 1'
#
loop_
_entity.id
_entity.type
_entity.pdbx_description
1 polymer ?
#
loop_
_entity_poly.entity_id
_entity_poly.type
_entity_poly.pdbx_seq_one_letter_code
_entity_poly.pdbx_strand_id
1 'polypeptide(L)' 'MSARFDAPGAGAPAKKASRFEQFRQTPAFPVLVNLSLFVAGIAFIQSPLMDMMAPQL' A
#
# COMPACT_ATOMS: atom_id res chain seq x y z
N MET A 1 -11.98 -39.45 32.60
CA MET A 1 -11.58 -38.08 33.00
C MET A 1 -11.49 -37.23 31.75
N SER A 2 -12.63 -36.70 31.34
CA SER A 2 -12.82 -35.77 30.24
C SER A 2 -13.13 -34.41 30.86
N ALA A 3 -12.33 -33.40 30.52
CA ALA A 3 -12.61 -31.95 30.61
C ALA A 3 -11.34 -31.18 31.00
N ARG A 4 -10.61 -30.66 30.00
CA ARG A 4 -9.96 -29.34 30.03
C ARG A 4 -10.01 -28.80 28.60
N PHE A 5 -11.13 -28.19 28.25
CA PHE A 5 -11.19 -26.74 28.03
C PHE A 5 -10.46 -26.34 26.74
N ASP A 6 -11.20 -26.42 25.63
CA ASP A 6 -11.18 -25.39 24.60
C ASP A 6 -11.22 -24.03 25.29
N ALA A 7 -10.07 -23.36 25.37
CA ALA A 7 -10.00 -21.95 25.75
C ALA A 7 -10.37 -21.13 24.50
N PRO A 8 -11.53 -20.43 24.47
CA PRO A 8 -11.88 -19.53 23.39
C PRO A 8 -10.98 -18.30 23.50
N GLY A 9 -9.83 -18.35 22.85
CA GLY A 9 -8.80 -17.32 22.98
C GLY A 9 -7.38 -17.75 22.66
N ALA A 10 -7.13 -19.04 22.37
CA ALA A 10 -5.88 -19.46 21.74
C ALA A 10 -5.86 -18.99 20.28
N GLY A 11 -5.71 -17.67 20.09
CA GLY A 11 -5.54 -17.04 18.80
C GLY A 11 -4.39 -17.72 18.07
N ALA A 12 -4.63 -18.05 16.80
CA ALA A 12 -3.63 -18.56 15.89
C ALA A 12 -2.32 -17.76 16.03
N PRO A 13 -1.14 -18.38 15.92
CA PRO A 13 0.13 -17.68 16.10
C PRO A 13 0.14 -16.45 15.20
N ALA A 14 0.30 -15.27 15.81
CA ALA A 14 0.30 -14.00 15.10
C ALA A 14 1.32 -14.10 13.95
N LYS A 15 0.79 -14.19 12.73
CA LYS A 15 1.59 -14.33 11.51
C LYS A 15 2.48 -13.09 11.46
N LYS A 16 3.78 -13.25 11.72
CA LYS A 16 4.74 -12.13 11.72
C LYS A 16 4.54 -11.36 10.42
N ALA A 17 4.02 -10.14 10.53
CA ALA A 17 3.73 -9.31 9.36
C ALA A 17 5.00 -9.17 8.53
N SER A 18 4.90 -9.36 7.22
CA SER A 18 6.02 -9.16 6.31
C SER A 18 6.57 -7.74 6.45
N ARG A 19 7.87 -7.53 6.20
CA ARG A 19 8.49 -6.19 6.27
C ARG A 19 7.75 -5.17 5.41
N PHE A 20 7.16 -5.61 4.31
CA PHE A 20 6.33 -4.77 3.44
C PHE A 20 4.99 -4.39 4.09
N GLU A 21 4.33 -5.33 4.77
CA GLU A 21 3.10 -5.07 5.53
C GLU A 21 3.37 -4.09 6.68
N GLN A 22 4.49 -4.26 7.38
CA GLN A 22 4.93 -3.32 8.41
C GLN A 22 5.21 -1.93 7.84
N PHE A 23 5.88 -1.86 6.67
CA PHE A 23 6.15 -0.59 6.00
C PHE A 23 4.87 0.13 5.56
N ARG A 24 3.90 -0.58 4.97
CA ARG A 24 2.60 -0.03 4.57
C ARG A 24 1.81 0.58 5.72
N GLN A 25 2.01 0.06 6.93
CA GLN A 25 1.37 0.58 8.15
C GLN A 25 2.06 1.83 8.70
N THR A 26 3.22 2.22 8.17
CA THR A 26 3.93 3.44 8.60
C THR A 26 3.33 4.69 7.96
N PRO A 27 3.40 5.86 8.63
CA PRO A 27 3.00 7.13 8.05
C PRO A 27 3.88 7.57 6.86
N ALA A 28 5.07 6.98 6.71
CA ALA A 28 5.95 7.25 5.57
C ALA A 28 5.42 6.67 4.26
N PHE A 29 4.63 5.59 4.31
CA PHE A 29 4.08 4.93 3.13
C PHE A 29 3.22 5.88 2.28
N PRO A 30 2.15 6.51 2.80
CA PRO A 30 1.34 7.43 2.00
C PRO A 30 2.15 8.64 1.52
N VAL A 31 3.11 9.15 2.30
CA VAL A 31 3.97 10.27 1.87
C VAL A 31 4.80 9.89 0.64
N LEU A 32 5.47 8.73 0.68
CA LEU A 32 6.28 8.25 -0.43
C LEU A 32 5.43 7.94 -1.66
N VAL A 33 4.27 7.32 -1.48
CA VAL A 33 3.34 7.04 -2.57
C VAL A 33 2.91 8.35 -3.24
N ASN A 34 2.40 9.31 -2.48
CA ASN A 34 1.93 10.57 -3.06
C ASN A 34 3.06 11.37 -3.71
N LEU A 35 4.26 11.41 -3.11
CA LEU A 35 5.42 12.07 -3.70
C LEU A 35 5.81 11.41 -5.05
N SER A 36 5.84 10.08 -5.08
CA SER A 36 6.14 9.35 -6.32
C SER A 36 5.10 9.61 -7.41
N LEU A 37 3.82 9.62 -7.05
CA LEU A 37 2.72 9.91 -7.97
C LEU A 37 2.76 11.36 -8.48
N PHE A 38 3.13 12.31 -7.62
CA PHE A 38 3.26 13.72 -8.00
C PHE A 38 4.37 13.92 -9.04
N VAL A 39 5.57 13.37 -8.79
CA VAL A 39 6.70 13.45 -9.73
C VAL A 39 6.36 12.75 -11.04
N ALA A 40 5.73 11.56 -10.97
CA ALA A 40 5.26 10.86 -12.15
C ALA A 40 4.23 11.67 -12.93
N GLY A 41 3.31 12.36 -12.25
CA GLY A 41 2.33 13.26 -12.86
C GLY A 41 2.97 14.44 -13.57
N ILE A 42 3.97 15.09 -12.95
CA ILE A 42 4.73 16.17 -13.60
C ILE A 42 5.42 15.66 -14.87
N ALA A 43 6.10 14.52 -14.78
CA ALA A 43 6.78 13.93 -15.93
C ALA A 43 5.78 13.55 -17.03
N PHE A 44 4.61 13.03 -16.67
CA PHE A 44 3.55 12.69 -17.61
C PHE A 44 2.99 13.93 -18.33
N ILE A 45 2.70 15.01 -17.60
CA ILE A 45 2.18 16.26 -18.19
C ILE A 45 3.18 16.89 -19.17
N GLN A 46 4.48 16.82 -18.85
CA GLN A 46 5.54 17.33 -19.74
C GLN A 46 5.94 16.31 -20.84
N SER A 47 5.36 15.12 -20.84
CA SER A 47 5.67 14.11 -21.85
C SER A 47 4.83 14.31 -23.12
N PRO A 48 5.34 13.89 -24.29
CA PRO A 48 4.58 13.91 -25.55
C PRO A 48 3.29 13.07 -25.51
N LEU A 49 3.13 12.18 -24.53
CA LEU A 49 1.88 11.44 -24.33
C LEU A 49 0.72 12.39 -23.99
N MET A 50 1.00 13.48 -23.27
CA MET A 50 -0.02 14.48 -22.95
C MET A 50 -0.48 15.22 -24.22
N ASP A 51 0.43 15.51 -25.15
CA ASP A 51 0.09 16.14 -26.42
C ASP A 51 -0.83 15.27 -27.29
N MET A 52 -0.70 13.93 -27.20
CA MET A 52 -1.61 13.00 -27.87
C MET A 52 -3.02 12.99 -27.27
N MET A 53 -3.17 13.42 -26.02
CA MET A 53 -4.46 13.55 -25.35
C MET A 53 -5.13 14.90 -25.59
N ALA A 54 -4.40 15.88 -26.14
CA ALA A 54 -4.95 17.18 -26.47
C ALA A 54 -5.91 17.08 -27.66
N PRO A 55 -7.09 17.72 -27.60
CA PRO A 55 -7.98 17.80 -28.75
C PRO A 55 -7.30 18.53 -29.90
N GLN A 56 -7.30 17.92 -31.08
CA GLN A 56 -6.91 18.59 -32.32
C GLN A 56 -8.12 19.38 -32.80
N LEU A 57 -8.15 20.69 -32.50
CA LEU A 57 -9.16 21.63 -33.01
C LEU A 57 -8.95 21.93 -34.49
#